data_AF-A0A2E6XAJ0-F1
#
_entry.id   AF-A0A2E6XAJ0-F1
#
_cell.length_a   1.000
_cell.length_b   1.000
_cell.length_c   1.000
_cell.angle_alpha   90.00
_cell.angle_beta   90.00
_cell.angle_gamma   90.00
#
_symmetry.space_group_name_H-M   'P 1'
#
loop_
_entity.id
_entity.type
_entity.pdbx_description
1 polymer ?
#
loop_
_entity_poly.entity_id
_entity_poly.type
_entity_poly.pdbx_seq_one_letter_code
_entity_poly.pdbx_strand_id
1 'polypeptide(L)'
;MEKGEAFGVPIALIILIVVLGAVAAAVVPLVMAIVSIILALGISAAIGTMWERSLFVSNIITMIGLVVGIDYSLFVVSRYREERGRGMDKIEAISRAGATASRAVVFSGMTVVLALIGMVLIPFNIFISIGLGAIFVVLAAMAAAMTLLPAILGIMGDKVNALNVPFIGKGQINFEPGRSGGFWDKLVRAVMAQPALSLLLTGGLLIAAIVPFFSINTGFAGISTFPDELESKQAFLVLDEKFSFGEVTPAEIVIEAPDVNAPAVQAGIERLKELLAADSAFSEPRELEVST
;
A
#
# COMPACT_ATOMS: atom_id res chain seq x y z
N MET A 1 -3.95 4.22 -15.33
CA MET A 1 -3.91 4.92 -14.02
C MET A 1 -5.02 5.94 -13.87
N GLU A 2 -5.37 6.71 -14.92
CA GLU A 2 -6.49 7.69 -14.88
C GLU A 2 -7.82 7.15 -14.33
N LYS A 3 -8.20 5.90 -14.67
CA LYS A 3 -9.50 5.36 -14.23
C LYS A 3 -9.58 5.15 -12.71
N GLY A 4 -8.50 4.78 -12.04
CA GLY A 4 -8.51 4.47 -10.60
C GLY A 4 -8.66 5.72 -9.72
N GLU A 5 -7.91 6.78 -10.02
CA GLU A 5 -8.00 8.06 -9.32
C GLU A 5 -9.34 8.77 -9.60
N ALA A 6 -9.86 8.64 -10.84
CA ALA A 6 -11.13 9.22 -11.24
C ALA A 6 -12.33 8.71 -10.42
N PHE A 7 -12.30 7.46 -9.95
CA PHE A 7 -13.36 6.91 -9.09
C PHE A 7 -13.05 7.00 -7.60
N GLY A 8 -11.78 6.78 -7.20
CA GLY A 8 -11.41 6.72 -5.78
C GLY A 8 -11.62 8.04 -5.04
N VAL A 9 -11.18 9.17 -5.62
CA VAL A 9 -11.25 10.48 -4.95
C VAL A 9 -12.71 10.95 -4.75
N PRO A 10 -13.62 10.88 -5.74
CA PRO A 10 -15.01 11.25 -5.53
C PRO A 10 -15.71 10.37 -4.49
N ILE A 11 -15.46 9.05 -4.50
CA ILE A 11 -16.06 8.14 -3.52
C ILE A 11 -15.55 8.46 -2.12
N ALA A 12 -14.25 8.67 -1.95
CA ALA A 12 -13.67 9.07 -0.67
C ALA A 12 -14.28 10.38 -0.16
N LEU A 13 -14.45 11.38 -1.03
CA LEU A 13 -15.09 12.64 -0.67
C LEU A 13 -16.55 12.45 -0.23
N ILE A 14 -17.32 11.61 -0.93
CA ILE A 14 -18.70 11.27 -0.54
C ILE A 14 -18.72 10.63 0.85
N ILE A 15 -17.86 9.63 1.08
CA ILE A 15 -17.75 8.97 2.39
C ILE A 15 -17.38 9.99 3.47
N LEU A 16 -16.41 10.86 3.22
CA LEU A 16 -16.01 11.90 4.17
C LEU A 16 -17.13 12.89 4.48
N ILE A 17 -17.93 13.28 3.48
CA ILE A 17 -19.11 14.11 3.67
C ILE A 17 -20.15 13.39 4.53
N VAL A 18 -20.35 12.09 4.33
CA VAL A 18 -21.26 11.28 5.16
C VAL A 18 -20.73 11.15 6.59
N VAL A 19 -19.41 10.95 6.75
CA VAL A 19 -18.76 10.76 8.06
C VAL A 19 -18.60 12.06 8.84
N LEU A 20 -18.51 13.22 8.19
CA LEU A 20 -18.34 14.52 8.85
C LEU A 20 -19.61 15.37 8.80
N GLY A 21 -20.55 15.10 7.91
CA GLY A 21 -21.79 15.88 7.77
C GLY A 21 -21.59 17.33 7.28
N ALA A 22 -20.38 17.69 6.82
CA ALA A 22 -20.06 19.02 6.30
C ALA A 22 -19.03 18.92 5.16
N VAL A 23 -19.30 19.59 4.05
CA VAL A 23 -18.42 19.53 2.86
C VAL A 23 -17.06 20.17 3.15
N ALA A 24 -17.03 21.32 3.83
CA ALA A 24 -15.78 21.99 4.17
C ALA A 24 -14.87 21.12 5.06
N ALA A 25 -15.46 20.39 6.01
CA ALA A 25 -14.73 19.45 6.85
C ALA A 25 -14.17 18.26 6.05
N ALA A 26 -14.91 17.77 5.06
CA ALA A 26 -14.51 16.63 4.23
C ALA A 26 -13.36 16.94 3.26
N VAL A 27 -13.29 18.18 2.77
CA VAL A 27 -12.22 18.62 1.88
C VAL A 27 -10.86 18.68 2.60
N VAL A 28 -10.85 19.01 3.90
CA VAL A 28 -9.60 19.13 4.67
C VAL A 28 -8.80 17.82 4.65
N PRO A 29 -9.35 16.65 5.02
CA PRO A 29 -8.63 15.39 4.93
C PRO A 29 -8.09 15.05 3.55
N LEU A 30 -8.87 15.34 2.50
CA LEU A 30 -8.46 15.08 1.14
C LEU A 30 -7.26 15.95 0.72
N VAL A 31 -7.28 17.24 1.08
CA VAL A 31 -6.14 18.15 0.84
C VAL A 31 -4.91 17.66 1.60
N MET A 32 -5.08 17.24 2.86
CA MET A 32 -3.97 16.71 3.65
C MET A 32 -3.34 15.48 3.01
N ALA A 33 -4.14 14.56 2.46
CA ALA A 33 -3.66 13.40 1.75
C ALA A 33 -2.88 13.78 0.48
N ILE A 34 -3.43 14.66 -0.35
CA ILE A 34 -2.77 15.14 -1.58
C ILE A 34 -1.42 15.81 -1.26
N VAL A 35 -1.38 16.69 -0.27
CA VAL A 35 -0.13 17.36 0.14
C VAL A 35 0.90 16.34 0.61
N SER A 36 0.48 15.33 1.37
CA SER A 36 1.38 14.26 1.86
C SER A 36 1.94 13.42 0.72
N ILE A 37 1.12 13.10 -0.28
CA ILE A 37 1.52 12.40 -1.51
C ILE A 37 2.54 13.24 -2.28
N ILE A 38 2.25 14.52 -2.53
CA ILE A 38 3.16 15.42 -3.25
C ILE A 38 4.50 15.52 -2.51
N LEU A 39 4.49 15.69 -1.19
CA LEU A 39 5.70 15.76 -0.39
C LEU A 39 6.51 14.46 -0.48
N ALA A 40 5.84 13.31 -0.37
CA ALA A 40 6.49 12.00 -0.46
C ALA A 40 7.04 11.70 -1.86
N LEU A 41 6.32 12.07 -2.92
CA LEU A 41 6.80 11.99 -4.29
C LEU A 41 8.02 12.90 -4.51
N GLY A 42 8.00 14.11 -3.94
CA GLY A 42 9.14 15.04 -3.99
C GLY A 42 10.38 14.48 -3.28
N ILE A 43 10.21 13.96 -2.07
CA ILE A 43 11.29 13.29 -1.31
C ILE A 43 11.81 12.07 -2.08
N SER A 44 10.89 11.23 -2.59
CA SER A 44 11.24 10.06 -3.38
C SER A 44 11.96 10.44 -4.67
N ALA A 45 11.56 11.52 -5.34
CA ALA A 45 12.20 12.01 -6.56
C ALA A 45 13.61 12.52 -6.31
N ALA A 46 13.83 13.25 -5.21
CA ALA A 46 15.16 13.68 -4.80
C ALA A 46 16.09 12.49 -4.56
N ILE A 47 15.62 11.47 -3.83
CA ILE A 47 16.40 10.25 -3.54
C ILE A 47 16.59 9.39 -4.79
N GLY A 48 15.61 9.36 -5.68
CA GLY A 48 15.66 8.63 -6.94
C GLY A 48 16.71 9.13 -7.94
N THR A 49 17.38 10.25 -7.66
CA THR A 49 18.57 10.67 -8.41
C THR A 49 19.82 9.84 -8.05
N MET A 50 19.80 9.16 -6.90
CA MET A 50 20.92 8.36 -6.38
C MET A 50 20.69 6.85 -6.53
N TRP A 51 19.44 6.39 -6.56
CA TRP A 51 19.07 4.97 -6.68
C TRP A 51 17.99 4.75 -7.73
N GLU A 52 18.11 3.65 -8.48
CA GLU A 52 17.06 3.17 -9.36
C GLU A 52 15.82 2.79 -8.56
N ARG A 53 14.67 3.35 -8.95
CA ARG A 53 13.38 3.12 -8.30
C ARG A 53 12.54 2.18 -9.14
N SER A 54 11.80 1.31 -8.45
CA SER A 54 10.74 0.54 -9.10
C SER A 54 9.58 1.45 -9.57
N LEU A 55 8.96 1.09 -10.70
CA LEU A 55 7.75 1.76 -11.20
C LEU A 55 6.57 1.68 -10.22
N PHE A 56 6.60 0.73 -9.28
CA PHE A 56 5.54 0.55 -8.28
C PHE A 56 5.57 1.59 -7.15
N VAL A 57 6.67 2.33 -6.97
CA VAL A 57 6.83 3.28 -5.85
C VAL A 57 5.76 4.37 -5.89
N SER A 58 5.52 4.98 -7.06
CA SER A 58 4.52 6.04 -7.22
C SER A 58 3.11 5.55 -6.91
N ASN A 59 2.80 4.30 -7.31
CA ASN A 59 1.50 3.69 -7.06
C ASN A 59 1.28 3.48 -5.56
N ILE A 60 2.30 2.97 -4.87
CA ILE A 60 2.26 2.73 -3.43
C ILE A 60 2.17 4.03 -2.65
N ILE A 61 2.96 5.04 -3.01
CA ILE A 61 2.89 6.37 -2.38
C ILE A 61 1.49 6.94 -2.48
N THR A 62 0.86 6.86 -3.66
CA THR A 62 -0.49 7.40 -3.89
C THR A 62 -1.53 6.60 -3.11
N MET A 63 -1.49 5.27 -3.22
CA MET A 63 -2.46 4.37 -2.57
C MET A 63 -2.40 4.49 -1.04
N ILE A 64 -1.21 4.35 -0.45
CA ILE A 64 -1.02 4.46 1.00
C ILE A 64 -1.26 5.90 1.45
N GLY A 65 -0.75 6.88 0.71
CA GLY A 65 -0.88 8.29 1.04
C GLY A 65 -2.32 8.79 1.11
N LEU A 66 -3.19 8.31 0.22
CA LEU A 66 -4.62 8.57 0.31
C LEU A 66 -5.21 8.00 1.60
N VAL A 67 -4.93 6.72 1.90
CA VAL A 67 -5.46 6.05 3.09
C VAL A 67 -4.99 6.74 4.37
N VAL A 68 -3.67 6.81 4.60
CA VAL A 68 -3.14 7.33 5.87
C VAL A 68 -3.32 8.85 5.99
N GLY A 69 -3.23 9.57 4.87
CA GLY A 69 -3.47 11.01 4.85
C GLY A 69 -4.90 11.35 5.23
N ILE A 70 -5.88 10.63 4.69
CA ILE A 70 -7.30 10.80 5.03
C ILE A 70 -7.55 10.37 6.48
N ASP A 71 -7.11 9.18 6.90
CA ASP A 71 -7.43 8.65 8.24
C ASP A 71 -6.87 9.53 9.37
N TYR A 72 -5.61 9.93 9.26
CA TYR A 72 -4.95 10.74 10.28
C TYR A 72 -5.57 12.12 10.41
N SER A 73 -5.88 12.75 9.29
CA SER A 73 -6.50 14.07 9.28
C SER A 73 -7.97 14.01 9.67
N LEU A 74 -8.72 13.01 9.22
CA LEU A 74 -10.11 12.76 9.62
C LEU A 74 -10.23 12.61 11.13
N PHE A 75 -9.34 11.83 11.76
CA PHE A 75 -9.36 11.63 13.21
C PHE A 75 -9.14 12.95 13.98
N VAL A 76 -8.15 13.74 13.57
CA VAL A 76 -7.85 15.05 14.20
C VAL A 76 -8.97 16.06 13.94
N VAL A 77 -9.52 16.12 12.72
CA VAL A 77 -10.66 16.99 12.37
C VAL A 77 -11.91 16.61 13.17
N SER A 78 -12.20 15.32 13.29
CA SER A 78 -13.32 14.82 14.09
C SER A 78 -13.16 15.26 15.55
N ARG A 79 -11.98 15.08 16.13
CA ARG A 79 -11.72 15.49 17.51
C ARG A 79 -11.79 17.00 17.72
N TYR A 80 -11.24 17.79 16.80
CA TYR A 80 -11.36 19.25 16.83
C TYR A 80 -12.83 19.69 16.82
N ARG A 81 -13.68 19.05 16.00
CA ARG A 81 -15.10 19.36 15.92
C ARG A 81 -15.88 18.93 17.16
N GLU A 82 -15.51 17.81 17.77
CA GLU A 82 -16.05 17.37 19.07
C GLU A 82 -15.78 18.44 20.15
N GLU A 83 -14.55 18.94 20.24
CA GLU A 83 -14.18 19.98 21.21
C GLU A 83 -14.86 21.32 20.91
N ARG A 84 -15.00 21.72 19.63
CA ARG A 84 -15.80 22.90 19.24
C ARG A 84 -17.29 22.72 19.58
N GLY A 85 -17.83 21.51 19.44
CA GLY A 85 -19.20 21.17 19.81
C GLY A 85 -19.47 21.30 21.32
N ARG A 86 -18.43 21.16 22.15
CA ARG A 86 -18.47 21.44 23.60
C ARG A 86 -18.36 22.92 23.95
N GLY A 87 -18.31 23.81 22.96
CA GLY A 87 -18.24 25.26 23.16
C GLY A 87 -16.84 25.83 23.42
N MET A 88 -15.79 25.04 23.23
CA MET A 88 -14.41 25.52 23.43
C MET A 88 -13.97 26.48 22.33
N ASP A 89 -13.10 27.45 22.66
CA ASP A 89 -12.51 28.37 21.67
C ASP A 89 -11.64 27.63 20.62
N LYS A 90 -11.43 28.24 19.44
CA LYS A 90 -10.69 27.65 18.31
C LYS A 90 -9.30 27.19 18.71
N ILE A 91 -8.53 28.04 19.38
CA ILE A 91 -7.14 27.73 19.72
C ILE A 91 -7.09 26.66 20.81
N GLU A 92 -8.02 26.73 21.77
CA GLU A 92 -8.13 25.72 22.83
C GLU A 92 -8.55 24.35 22.27
N ALA A 93 -9.50 24.31 21.34
CA ALA A 93 -9.94 23.10 20.66
C ALA A 93 -8.80 22.44 19.86
N ILE A 94 -7.98 23.23 19.15
CA ILE A 94 -6.79 22.73 18.45
C ILE A 94 -5.79 22.13 19.45
N SER A 95 -5.53 22.82 20.57
CA SER A 95 -4.61 22.35 21.61
C SER A 95 -5.07 21.01 22.23
N ARG A 96 -6.36 20.89 22.60
CA ARG A 96 -6.90 19.65 23.20
C ARG A 96 -7.00 18.50 22.20
N ALA A 97 -7.38 18.79 20.95
CA ALA A 97 -7.35 17.80 19.88
C ALA A 97 -5.91 17.32 19.63
N GLY A 98 -4.93 18.23 19.65
CA GLY A 98 -3.51 17.89 19.51
C GLY A 98 -2.99 16.99 20.63
N ALA A 99 -3.37 17.26 21.88
CA ALA A 99 -2.94 16.49 23.05
C ALA A 99 -3.40 15.02 23.03
N THR A 100 -4.46 14.71 22.27
CA THR A 100 -5.07 13.37 22.21
C THR A 100 -4.93 12.76 20.81
N ALA A 101 -5.57 13.37 19.81
CA ALA A 101 -5.65 12.83 18.47
C ALA A 101 -4.30 12.83 17.75
N SER A 102 -3.55 13.94 17.77
CA SER A 102 -2.23 13.98 17.13
C SER A 102 -1.25 13.00 17.77
N ARG A 103 -1.31 12.83 19.10
CA ARG A 103 -0.50 11.81 19.80
C ARG A 103 -0.83 10.38 19.34
N ALA A 104 -2.12 10.08 19.17
CA ALA A 104 -2.55 8.78 18.65
C ALA A 104 -2.12 8.57 17.19
N VAL A 105 -2.20 9.61 16.35
CA VAL A 105 -1.70 9.58 14.97
C VAL A 105 -0.20 9.28 14.94
N VAL A 106 0.60 9.91 15.79
CA VAL A 106 2.04 9.63 15.86
C VAL A 106 2.31 8.19 16.26
N PHE A 107 1.61 7.68 17.27
CA PHE A 107 1.78 6.29 17.71
C PHE A 107 1.40 5.31 16.61
N SER A 108 0.23 5.49 15.99
CA SER A 108 -0.24 4.67 14.87
C SER A 108 0.73 4.74 13.69
N GLY A 109 1.13 5.94 13.27
CA GLY A 109 2.05 6.13 12.16
C GLY A 109 3.41 5.48 12.41
N MET A 110 3.95 5.60 13.62
CA MET A 110 5.20 4.91 13.98
C MET A 110 5.07 3.38 13.92
N THR A 111 3.93 2.80 14.32
CA THR A 111 3.72 1.35 14.17
C THR A 111 3.73 0.92 12.71
N VAL A 112 3.14 1.72 11.81
CA VAL A 112 3.16 1.45 10.37
C VAL A 112 4.58 1.56 9.81
N VAL A 113 5.33 2.61 10.19
CA VAL A 113 6.74 2.77 9.77
C VAL A 113 7.59 1.58 10.23
N LEU A 114 7.45 1.15 11.49
CA LEU A 114 8.18 0.00 12.01
C LEU A 114 7.84 -1.30 11.26
N ALA A 115 6.57 -1.53 10.92
CA ALA A 115 6.16 -2.68 10.12
C ALA A 115 6.78 -2.64 8.71
N LEU A 116 6.81 -1.46 8.08
CA LEU A 116 7.36 -1.28 6.74
C LEU A 116 8.88 -1.41 6.68
N ILE A 117 9.60 -1.12 7.77
CA ILE A 117 11.04 -1.40 7.86
C ILE A 117 11.32 -2.88 7.64
N GLY A 118 10.43 -3.79 8.08
CA GLY A 118 10.57 -5.22 7.80
C GLY A 118 10.61 -5.56 6.31
N MET A 119 9.90 -4.79 5.47
CA MET A 119 9.93 -4.95 4.01
C MET A 119 11.28 -4.48 3.41
N VAL A 120 11.89 -3.46 4.00
CA VAL A 120 13.19 -2.91 3.56
C VAL A 120 14.34 -3.88 3.86
N LEU A 121 14.18 -4.81 4.82
CA LEU A 121 15.20 -5.82 5.13
C LEU A 121 15.31 -6.90 4.04
N ILE A 122 14.32 -7.03 3.16
CA ILE A 122 14.32 -8.02 2.08
C ILE A 122 15.27 -7.54 0.97
N PRO A 123 16.32 -8.31 0.59
CA PRO A 123 17.39 -7.85 -0.31
C PRO A 123 16.99 -7.87 -1.79
N PHE A 124 15.79 -7.36 -2.12
CA PHE A 124 15.38 -7.09 -3.50
C PHE A 124 14.97 -5.64 -3.63
N ASN A 125 15.43 -4.98 -4.70
CA ASN A 125 15.19 -3.56 -4.94
C ASN A 125 13.69 -3.22 -4.92
N ILE A 126 12.82 -4.08 -5.46
CA ILE A 126 11.37 -3.85 -5.46
C ILE A 126 10.79 -3.68 -4.04
N PHE A 127 11.17 -4.54 -3.08
CA PHE A 127 10.67 -4.48 -1.70
C PHE A 127 11.24 -3.26 -0.96
N ILE A 128 12.53 -2.96 -1.15
CA ILE A 128 13.18 -1.78 -0.59
C ILE A 128 12.51 -0.50 -1.10
N SER A 129 12.35 -0.40 -2.42
CA SER A 129 11.71 0.72 -3.11
C SER A 129 10.29 0.97 -2.59
N ILE A 130 9.47 -0.08 -2.52
CA ILE A 130 8.08 0.00 -2.03
C ILE A 130 8.05 0.39 -0.55
N GLY A 131 8.87 -0.26 0.28
CA GLY A 131 8.97 0.01 1.72
C GLY A 131 9.37 1.45 2.00
N LEU A 132 10.41 1.96 1.33
CA LEU A 132 10.84 3.35 1.48
C LEU A 132 9.78 4.34 1.00
N GLY A 133 9.14 4.10 -0.15
CA GLY A 133 8.06 4.95 -0.64
C GLY A 133 6.90 5.04 0.36
N ALA A 134 6.48 3.90 0.90
CA ALA A 134 5.45 3.83 1.93
C ALA A 134 5.85 4.57 3.22
N ILE A 135 7.10 4.41 3.67
CA ILE A 135 7.63 5.11 4.86
C ILE A 135 7.62 6.63 4.64
N PHE A 136 8.08 7.11 3.48
CA PHE A 136 8.11 8.54 3.19
C PHE A 136 6.72 9.16 3.22
N VAL A 137 5.70 8.49 2.65
CA VAL A 137 4.35 9.04 2.65
C VAL A 137 3.69 9.00 4.02
N VAL A 138 3.94 7.97 4.83
CA VAL A 138 3.44 7.91 6.21
C VAL A 138 4.07 9.01 7.06
N LEU A 139 5.39 9.21 6.97
CA LEU A 139 6.08 10.28 7.68
C LEU A 139 5.63 11.67 7.21
N ALA A 140 5.44 11.86 5.91
CA ALA A 140 4.87 13.08 5.34
C ALA A 140 3.47 13.36 5.89
N ALA A 141 2.60 12.35 5.92
CA ALA A 141 1.24 12.48 6.45
C ALA A 141 1.22 12.78 7.95
N MET A 142 2.07 12.14 8.74
CA MET A 142 2.23 12.45 10.16
C MET A 142 2.70 13.90 10.36
N ALA A 143 3.73 14.34 9.62
CA ALA A 143 4.24 15.69 9.69
C ALA A 143 3.16 16.71 9.31
N ALA A 144 2.43 16.47 8.21
CA ALA A 144 1.35 17.32 7.77
C ALA A 144 0.19 17.36 8.78
N ALA A 145 -0.19 16.23 9.38
CA ALA A 145 -1.24 16.17 10.40
C ALA A 145 -0.86 16.89 11.71
N MET A 146 0.43 16.95 12.05
CA MET A 146 0.90 17.66 13.25
C MET A 146 1.17 19.15 13.04
N THR A 147 1.42 19.58 11.80
CA THR A 147 1.86 20.95 11.50
C THR A 147 0.83 21.70 10.65
N LEU A 148 0.65 21.25 9.41
CA LEU A 148 -0.21 21.90 8.44
C LEU A 148 -1.69 21.82 8.81
N LEU A 149 -2.16 20.68 9.34
CA LEU A 149 -3.56 20.52 9.70
C LEU A 149 -4.00 21.48 10.83
N PRO A 150 -3.29 21.60 11.97
CA PRO A 150 -3.59 22.62 12.97
C PRO A 150 -3.59 24.05 12.40
N ALA A 151 -2.67 24.35 11.48
CA ALA A 151 -2.62 25.67 10.82
C ALA A 151 -3.86 25.93 9.96
N ILE A 152 -4.28 24.94 9.15
CA ILE A 152 -5.49 25.03 8.32
C ILE A 152 -6.74 25.19 9.20
N LEU A 153 -6.85 24.40 10.28
CA LEU A 153 -7.96 24.51 11.23
C LEU A 153 -7.95 25.87 11.95
N GLY A 154 -6.77 26.39 12.26
CA GLY A 154 -6.59 27.74 12.80
C GLY A 154 -7.09 28.83 11.85
N ILE A 155 -6.90 28.68 10.54
CA ILE A 155 -7.39 29.65 9.55
C ILE A 155 -8.89 29.50 9.32
N MET A 156 -9.39 28.26 9.21
CA MET A 156 -10.80 27.99 8.93
C MET A 156 -11.71 28.32 10.12
N GLY A 157 -11.28 28.02 11.35
CA GLY A 157 -12.08 28.20 12.56
C GLY A 157 -13.44 27.51 12.46
N ASP A 158 -14.52 28.31 12.53
CA ASP A 158 -15.90 27.81 12.43
C ASP A 158 -16.33 27.44 11.01
N LYS A 159 -15.59 27.91 9.99
CA LYS A 159 -15.87 27.56 8.59
C LYS A 159 -15.64 26.08 8.29
N VAL A 160 -15.02 25.32 9.19
CA VAL A 160 -14.95 23.85 9.11
C VAL A 160 -16.35 23.23 9.10
N ASN A 161 -17.31 23.86 9.77
CA ASN A 161 -18.73 23.47 9.75
C ASN A 161 -19.54 24.26 8.70
N ALA A 162 -18.89 24.91 7.73
CA ALA A 162 -19.61 25.53 6.62
C ALA A 162 -20.14 24.44 5.68
N LEU A 163 -21.27 24.72 5.02
CA LEU A 163 -21.96 23.77 4.13
C LEU A 163 -22.33 22.46 4.84
N ASN A 164 -22.97 22.59 6.01
CA ASN A 164 -23.52 21.44 6.73
C ASN A 164 -24.64 20.78 5.92
N VAL A 165 -24.60 19.45 5.84
CA VAL A 165 -25.64 18.65 5.17
C VAL A 165 -26.76 18.39 6.19
N PRO A 166 -27.98 18.93 5.98
CA PRO A 166 -29.02 19.04 7.02
C PRO A 166 -29.55 17.70 7.58
N PHE A 167 -29.39 16.60 6.83
CA PHE A 167 -29.85 15.26 7.23
C PHE A 167 -28.78 14.39 7.90
N ILE A 168 -27.49 14.76 7.80
CA ILE A 168 -26.37 13.94 8.28
C ILE A 168 -25.74 14.55 9.55
N GLY A 169 -25.63 15.88 9.61
CA GLY A 169 -24.89 16.58 10.67
C GLY A 169 -25.52 16.56 12.08
N LYS A 170 -26.80 16.19 12.23
CA LYS A 170 -27.48 16.21 13.55
C LYS A 170 -27.15 15.01 14.45
N GLY A 171 -26.63 13.92 13.88
CA GLY A 171 -26.40 12.66 14.61
C GLY A 171 -25.08 12.57 15.37
N GLN A 172 -24.02 13.24 14.89
CA GLN A 172 -22.66 13.08 15.45
C GLN A 172 -22.25 14.14 16.47
N ILE A 173 -22.78 15.36 16.36
CA ILE A 173 -22.50 16.43 17.33
C ILE A 173 -23.11 16.10 18.71
N ASN A 174 -24.10 15.20 18.74
CA ASN A 174 -24.77 14.70 19.93
C ASN A 174 -24.24 13.31 20.38
N PHE A 175 -22.98 12.99 20.12
CA PHE A 175 -22.35 11.84 20.80
C PHE A 175 -22.08 12.22 22.26
N GLU A 176 -23.09 12.05 23.12
CA GLU A 176 -22.93 12.17 24.57
C GLU A 176 -22.20 10.93 25.10
N PRO A 177 -21.00 11.08 25.70
CA PRO A 177 -20.32 9.97 26.36
C PRO A 177 -21.22 9.45 27.49
N GLY A 178 -21.69 8.19 27.37
CA GLY A 178 -22.54 7.55 28.39
C GLY A 178 -23.98 7.23 27.95
N ARG A 179 -24.40 7.59 26.74
CA ARG A 179 -25.71 7.16 26.22
C ARG A 179 -25.66 5.67 25.84
N SER A 180 -26.09 4.80 26.76
CA SER A 180 -26.29 3.36 26.51
C SER A 180 -27.45 3.16 25.53
N GLY A 181 -27.14 2.90 24.27
CA GLY A 181 -28.15 2.62 23.26
C GLY A 181 -27.61 2.77 21.84
N GLY A 182 -27.85 1.75 21.01
CA GLY A 182 -27.45 1.74 19.61
C GLY A 182 -27.19 0.32 19.11
N PHE A 183 -26.98 0.19 17.81
CA PHE A 183 -26.59 -1.08 17.19
C PHE A 183 -25.26 -1.61 17.76
N TRP A 184 -24.26 -0.74 17.89
CA TRP A 184 -22.93 -1.12 18.38
C TRP A 184 -22.90 -1.54 19.84
N ASP A 185 -23.62 -0.84 20.73
CA ASP A 185 -23.70 -1.23 22.15
C ASP A 185 -24.38 -2.60 22.32
N LYS A 186 -25.46 -2.86 21.56
CA LYS A 186 -26.10 -4.19 21.54
C LYS A 186 -25.17 -5.27 21.02
N LEU A 187 -24.42 -5.00 19.95
CA LEU A 187 -23.46 -5.93 19.38
C LEU A 187 -22.34 -6.26 20.37
N VAL A 188 -21.73 -5.24 20.99
CA VAL A 188 -20.68 -5.42 21.99
C VAL A 188 -21.20 -6.20 23.20
N ARG A 189 -22.40 -5.87 23.71
CA ARG A 189 -23.02 -6.63 24.81
C ARG A 189 -23.29 -8.08 24.43
N ALA A 190 -23.73 -8.35 23.20
CA ALA A 190 -23.95 -9.72 22.72
C ALA A 190 -22.64 -10.51 22.66
N VAL A 191 -21.56 -9.91 22.14
CA VAL A 191 -20.23 -10.53 22.11
C VAL A 191 -19.69 -10.79 23.52
N MET A 192 -19.84 -9.82 24.42
CA MET A 192 -19.38 -9.94 25.82
C MET A 192 -20.23 -10.89 26.66
N ALA A 193 -21.48 -11.16 26.27
CA ALA A 193 -22.33 -12.13 26.96
C ALA A 193 -21.87 -13.58 26.73
N GLN A 194 -21.23 -13.86 25.59
CA GLN A 194 -20.79 -15.20 25.19
C GLN A 194 -19.37 -15.17 24.56
N PRO A 195 -18.33 -14.73 25.29
CA PRO A 195 -17.01 -14.46 24.70
C PRO A 195 -16.34 -15.71 24.13
N ALA A 196 -16.54 -16.89 24.74
CA ALA A 196 -16.00 -18.15 24.24
C ALA A 196 -16.62 -18.56 22.89
N LEU A 197 -17.93 -18.39 22.72
CA LEU A 197 -18.62 -18.67 21.46
C LEU A 197 -18.16 -17.69 20.38
N SER A 198 -18.05 -16.40 20.70
CA SER A 198 -17.55 -15.39 19.75
C SER A 198 -16.10 -15.65 19.32
N LEU A 199 -15.25 -16.10 20.25
CA LEU A 199 -13.88 -16.50 19.96
C LEU A 199 -13.82 -17.74 19.06
N LEU A 200 -14.62 -18.77 19.36
CA LEU A 200 -14.66 -19.99 18.55
C LEU A 200 -15.19 -19.73 17.14
N LEU A 201 -16.26 -18.94 17.00
CA LEU A 201 -16.85 -18.63 15.70
C LEU A 201 -15.91 -17.77 14.85
N THR A 202 -15.42 -16.66 15.39
CA THR A 202 -14.53 -15.75 14.65
C THR A 202 -13.17 -16.41 14.40
N GLY A 203 -12.59 -17.05 15.42
CA GLY A 203 -11.31 -17.75 15.31
C GLY A 203 -11.39 -18.95 14.36
N GLY A 204 -12.45 -19.74 14.45
CA GLY A 204 -12.70 -20.85 13.52
C GLY A 204 -12.85 -20.37 12.08
N LEU A 205 -13.57 -19.27 11.85
CA LEU A 205 -13.69 -18.64 10.53
C LEU A 205 -12.34 -18.15 10.00
N LEU A 206 -11.53 -17.48 10.83
CA LEU A 206 -10.20 -17.01 10.45
C LEU A 206 -9.26 -18.19 10.14
N ILE A 207 -9.29 -19.27 10.92
CA ILE A 207 -8.51 -20.48 10.64
C ILE A 207 -8.95 -21.14 9.33
N ALA A 208 -10.26 -21.25 9.08
CA ALA A 208 -10.79 -21.76 7.82
C ALA A 208 -10.34 -20.91 6.63
N ALA A 209 -10.29 -19.58 6.78
CA ALA A 209 -9.80 -18.66 5.76
C ALA A 209 -8.29 -18.79 5.48
N ILE A 210 -7.50 -19.36 6.41
CA ILE A 210 -6.07 -19.63 6.21
C ILE A 210 -5.84 -20.90 5.38
N VAL A 211 -6.79 -21.84 5.32
CA VAL A 211 -6.61 -23.14 4.64
C VAL A 211 -6.09 -23.01 3.18
N PRO A 212 -6.59 -22.10 2.33
CA PRO A 212 -6.08 -21.94 0.96
C PRO A 212 -4.60 -21.51 0.88
N PHE A 213 -4.06 -20.89 1.93
CA PHE A 213 -2.65 -20.47 1.98
C PHE A 213 -1.69 -21.66 1.85
N PHE A 214 -2.07 -22.83 2.37
CA PHE A 214 -1.26 -24.05 2.26
C PHE A 214 -1.25 -24.65 0.84
N SER A 215 -2.06 -24.13 -0.08
CA SER A 215 -2.12 -24.56 -1.48
C SER A 215 -1.48 -23.54 -2.44
N ILE A 216 -0.72 -22.57 -1.95
CA ILE A 216 -0.08 -21.54 -2.78
C ILE A 216 1.08 -22.17 -3.57
N ASN A 217 1.04 -22.03 -4.89
CA ASN A 217 2.17 -22.29 -5.78
C ASN A 217 2.92 -20.98 -6.03
N THR A 218 4.21 -20.96 -5.67
CA THR A 218 5.08 -19.81 -5.93
C THR A 218 5.75 -19.94 -7.29
N GLY A 219 5.76 -18.85 -8.06
CA GLY A 219 6.45 -18.78 -9.35
C GLY A 219 6.84 -17.35 -9.67
N PHE A 220 7.54 -17.16 -10.79
CA PHE A 220 7.90 -15.83 -11.27
C PHE A 220 6.71 -15.15 -11.94
N ALA A 221 6.64 -13.83 -11.81
CA ALA A 221 5.66 -13.01 -12.53
C ALA A 221 6.00 -13.03 -14.03
N GLY A 222 5.39 -13.96 -14.76
CA GLY A 222 5.53 -14.10 -16.20
C GLY A 222 4.30 -13.64 -16.96
N ILE A 223 4.20 -14.05 -18.21
CA ILE A 223 3.13 -13.66 -19.14
C ILE A 223 1.75 -14.18 -18.70
N SER A 224 1.73 -15.25 -17.90
CA SER A 224 0.53 -15.76 -17.24
C SER A 224 -0.15 -14.75 -16.31
N THR A 225 0.56 -13.73 -15.80
CA THR A 225 0.02 -12.71 -14.89
C THR A 225 -0.76 -11.60 -15.59
N PHE A 226 -0.62 -11.46 -16.91
CA PHE A 226 -1.34 -10.45 -17.68
C PHE A 226 -2.75 -10.92 -18.05
N PRO A 227 -3.74 -10.02 -18.15
CA PRO A 227 -5.07 -10.32 -18.70
C PRO A 227 -5.01 -11.04 -20.06
N ASP A 228 -5.86 -12.05 -20.25
CA ASP A 228 -5.92 -12.84 -21.50
C ASP A 228 -6.33 -12.02 -22.73
N GLU A 229 -6.93 -10.86 -22.51
CA GLU A 229 -7.40 -9.94 -23.54
C GLU A 229 -6.28 -9.08 -24.17
N LEU A 230 -5.08 -9.07 -23.57
CA LEU A 230 -3.96 -8.29 -24.10
C LEU A 230 -3.40 -8.91 -25.38
N GLU A 231 -3.44 -8.16 -26.48
CA GLU A 231 -2.87 -8.57 -27.77
C GLU A 231 -1.39 -8.96 -27.64
N SER A 232 -0.62 -8.29 -26.79
CA SER A 232 0.79 -8.62 -26.53
C SER A 232 0.98 -9.98 -25.86
N LYS A 233 0.09 -10.35 -24.92
CA LYS A 233 0.09 -11.69 -24.31
C LYS A 233 -0.25 -12.74 -25.35
N GLN A 234 -1.28 -12.49 -26.16
CA GLN A 234 -1.70 -13.41 -27.21
C GLN A 234 -0.60 -13.62 -28.26
N ALA A 235 0.06 -12.55 -28.72
CA ALA A 235 1.18 -12.63 -29.65
C ALA A 235 2.35 -13.45 -29.08
N PHE A 236 2.67 -13.27 -27.80
CA PHE A 236 3.68 -14.10 -27.15
C PHE A 236 3.28 -15.57 -27.07
N LEU A 237 2.03 -15.87 -26.70
CA LEU A 237 1.55 -17.26 -26.63
C LEU A 237 1.59 -17.95 -27.99
N VAL A 238 1.32 -17.23 -29.08
CA VAL A 238 1.46 -17.76 -30.45
C VAL A 238 2.93 -18.00 -30.82
N LEU A 239 3.85 -17.14 -30.37
CA LEU A 239 5.28 -17.36 -30.53
C LEU A 239 5.74 -18.59 -29.74
N ASP A 240 5.31 -18.72 -28.48
CA ASP A 240 5.62 -19.84 -27.58
C ASP A 240 5.06 -21.18 -28.08
N GLU A 241 3.87 -21.18 -28.68
CA GLU A 241 3.27 -22.38 -29.28
C GLU A 241 4.01 -22.81 -30.57
N LYS A 242 4.47 -21.85 -31.37
CA LYS A 242 5.07 -22.11 -32.69
C LYS A 242 6.59 -22.29 -32.65
N PHE A 243 7.27 -21.74 -31.65
CA PHE A 243 8.71 -21.80 -31.44
C PHE A 243 8.94 -22.35 -30.02
N SER A 244 9.57 -23.53 -29.91
CA SER A 244 9.68 -24.32 -28.67
C SER A 244 10.21 -23.53 -27.46
N PHE A 245 9.71 -23.86 -26.26
CA PHE A 245 10.00 -23.27 -24.93
C PHE A 245 11.48 -22.91 -24.64
N GLY A 246 12.44 -23.65 -25.22
CA GLY A 246 13.88 -23.42 -25.03
C GLY A 246 14.47 -22.25 -25.84
N GLU A 247 13.79 -21.76 -26.87
CA GLU A 247 14.34 -20.69 -27.73
C GLU A 247 14.20 -19.28 -27.12
N VAL A 248 13.15 -19.08 -26.32
CA VAL A 248 12.77 -17.77 -25.77
C VAL A 248 13.36 -17.56 -24.37
N THR A 249 13.56 -18.64 -23.60
CA THR A 249 14.18 -18.61 -22.26
C THR A 249 15.14 -19.81 -22.10
N PRO A 250 16.35 -19.75 -22.70
CA PRO A 250 17.31 -20.83 -22.59
C PRO A 250 17.86 -20.96 -21.16
N ALA A 251 18.25 -22.17 -20.78
CA ALA A 251 19.07 -22.37 -19.59
C ALA A 251 20.52 -22.00 -19.93
N GLU A 252 21.01 -20.91 -19.33
CA GLU A 252 22.40 -20.48 -19.52
C GLU A 252 23.34 -21.26 -18.58
N ILE A 253 24.38 -21.87 -19.16
CA ILE A 253 25.43 -22.56 -18.42
C ILE A 253 26.69 -21.71 -18.53
N VAL A 254 27.07 -21.05 -17.43
CA VAL A 254 28.27 -20.21 -17.35
C VAL A 254 29.43 -21.04 -16.81
N ILE A 255 30.55 -21.06 -17.55
CA ILE A 255 31.76 -21.79 -17.18
C ILE A 255 32.84 -20.76 -16.82
N GLU A 256 33.18 -20.70 -15.55
CA GLU A 256 34.26 -19.83 -15.05
C GLU A 256 35.56 -20.64 -14.94
N ALA A 257 36.59 -20.21 -15.65
CA ALA A 257 37.93 -20.81 -15.61
C ALA A 257 39.02 -19.74 -15.75
N PRO A 258 40.21 -19.93 -15.15
CA PRO A 258 41.34 -19.00 -15.33
C PRO A 258 41.75 -18.81 -16.79
N ASP A 259 41.59 -19.85 -17.61
CA ASP A 259 41.68 -19.79 -19.07
C ASP A 259 40.63 -20.73 -19.66
N VAL A 260 39.59 -20.14 -20.26
CA VAL A 260 38.48 -20.88 -20.91
C VAL A 260 38.97 -21.63 -22.16
N ASN A 261 40.10 -21.22 -22.75
CA ASN A 261 40.70 -21.88 -23.91
C ASN A 261 41.67 -23.01 -23.53
N ALA A 262 41.88 -23.26 -22.23
CA ALA A 262 42.72 -24.37 -21.80
C ALA A 262 42.17 -25.71 -22.34
N PRO A 263 43.02 -26.61 -22.87
CA PRO A 263 42.57 -27.86 -23.50
C PRO A 263 41.68 -28.73 -22.61
N ALA A 264 41.92 -28.73 -21.30
CA ALA A 264 41.12 -29.49 -20.33
C ALA A 264 39.70 -28.91 -20.17
N VAL A 265 39.54 -27.58 -20.24
CA VAL A 265 38.24 -26.91 -20.16
C VAL A 265 37.44 -27.16 -21.42
N GLN A 266 38.07 -27.02 -22.60
CA GLN A 266 37.46 -27.32 -23.89
C GLN A 266 37.00 -28.77 -24.01
N ALA A 267 37.81 -29.74 -23.54
CA ALA A 267 37.40 -31.14 -23.50
C ALA A 267 36.19 -31.38 -22.57
N GLY A 268 36.09 -30.64 -21.46
CA GLY A 268 34.93 -30.67 -20.58
C GLY A 268 33.66 -30.08 -21.22
N ILE A 269 33.81 -28.98 -21.97
CA ILE A 269 32.72 -28.34 -22.72
C ILE A 269 32.17 -29.28 -23.79
N GLU A 270 33.04 -29.92 -24.58
CA GLU A 270 32.61 -30.85 -25.62
C GLU A 270 31.89 -32.07 -25.03
N ARG A 271 32.42 -32.63 -23.92
CA ARG A 271 31.73 -33.71 -23.21
C ARG A 271 30.35 -33.30 -22.69
N LEU A 272 30.21 -32.06 -22.20
CA LEU A 272 28.92 -31.53 -21.75
C LEU A 272 27.94 -31.42 -22.93
N LYS A 273 28.39 -30.92 -24.08
CA LYS A 273 27.57 -30.85 -25.30
C LYS A 273 27.09 -32.22 -25.75
N GLU A 274 27.96 -33.23 -25.76
CA GLU A 274 27.59 -34.60 -26.12
C GLU A 274 26.52 -35.17 -25.18
N LEU A 275 26.63 -34.92 -23.88
CA LEU A 275 25.65 -35.37 -22.89
C LEU A 275 24.30 -34.68 -23.06
N LEU A 276 24.30 -33.37 -23.33
CA LEU A 276 23.07 -32.60 -23.57
C LEU A 276 22.39 -33.00 -24.88
N ALA A 277 23.15 -33.24 -25.95
CA ALA A 277 22.62 -33.70 -27.23
C ALA A 277 22.02 -35.12 -27.16
N ALA A 278 22.48 -35.95 -26.22
CA ALA A 278 21.96 -37.30 -26.02
C ALA A 278 20.65 -37.35 -25.23
N ASP A 279 20.29 -36.28 -24.51
CA ASP A 279 19.10 -36.22 -23.67
C ASP A 279 17.94 -35.55 -24.41
N SER A 280 16.86 -36.31 -24.62
CA SER A 280 15.64 -35.85 -25.29
C SER A 280 14.92 -34.67 -24.60
N ALA A 281 15.28 -34.34 -23.36
CA ALA A 281 14.77 -33.19 -22.65
C ALA A 281 15.35 -31.84 -23.12
N PHE A 282 16.46 -31.85 -23.88
CA PHE A 282 17.16 -30.65 -24.32
C PHE A 282 17.18 -30.53 -25.85
N SER A 283 17.11 -29.29 -26.36
CA SER A 283 17.36 -28.99 -27.77
C SER A 283 18.86 -28.88 -28.05
N GLU A 284 19.27 -28.85 -29.33
CA GLU A 284 20.67 -28.63 -29.69
C GLU A 284 21.23 -27.34 -29.04
N PRO A 285 22.42 -27.39 -28.40
CA PRO A 285 23.03 -26.21 -27.80
C PRO A 285 23.32 -25.11 -28.84
N ARG A 286 23.04 -23.83 -28.51
CA ARG A 286 23.45 -22.69 -29.33
C ARG A 286 24.98 -22.49 -29.29
N GLU A 287 25.50 -21.71 -30.26
CA GLU A 287 26.93 -21.38 -30.34
C GLU A 287 27.46 -20.80 -29.02
N LEU A 288 28.70 -21.19 -28.67
CA LEU A 288 29.38 -20.74 -27.46
C LEU A 288 29.73 -19.24 -27.59
N GLU A 289 29.10 -18.40 -26.79
CA GLU A 289 29.56 -17.02 -26.61
C GLU A 289 30.66 -16.98 -25.55
N VAL A 290 31.91 -16.78 -25.99
CA VAL A 290 33.06 -16.61 -25.10
C VAL A 290 33.20 -15.12 -24.79
N SER A 291 32.78 -14.71 -23.60
CA SER A 291 33.10 -13.38 -23.07
C SER A 291 34.41 -13.45 -22.28
N THR A 292 35.50 -12.98 -22.86
CA THR A 292 36.81 -12.77 -22.19
C THR A 292 36.84 -11.50 -21.36
#